data_AF-A0A6P0Y1N5-F1
#
_entry.id   AF-A0A6P0Y1N5-F1
#
_cell.length_a   1.000
_cell.length_b   1.000
_cell.length_c   1.000
_cell.angle_alpha   90.00
_cell.angle_beta   90.00
_cell.angle_gamma   90.00
#
_symmetry.space_group_name_H-M   'P 1'
#
loop_
_entity.id
_entity.type
_entity.pdbx_description
1 polymer ?
#
loop_
_entity_poly.entity_id
_entity_poly.type
_entity_poly.pdbx_seq_one_letter_code
_entity_poly.pdbx_strand_id
1 'polypeptide(L)'
;QEEITGFFTNTTGQFMGSHSITESHISTITDTIIMLQYVEIRGEMSRAINVFKMRGSWHDKGIREYSISVAGPEIKDSFRHYERIISGSPTRITVDEKTELSRIMRGVKEKTNEE
;
A
#
# COMPACT_ATOMS: atom_id res chain seq x y z
N GLN A 1 -9.47 -28.65 -20.11
CA GLN A 1 -8.82 -27.56 -19.37
C GLN A 1 -9.46 -27.57 -18.00
N GLU A 2 -8.70 -27.81 -16.93
CA GLU A 2 -9.28 -27.76 -15.59
C GLU A 2 -9.40 -26.30 -15.17
N GLU A 3 -10.63 -25.82 -14.95
CA GLU A 3 -10.95 -24.45 -14.55
C GLU A 3 -10.78 -24.26 -13.03
N ILE A 4 -9.59 -24.58 -12.53
CA ILE A 4 -9.29 -24.52 -11.09
C ILE A 4 -8.63 -23.19 -10.76
N THR A 5 -9.23 -22.44 -9.82
CA THR A 5 -8.60 -21.25 -9.25
C THR A 5 -7.53 -21.67 -8.24
N GLY A 6 -6.26 -21.33 -8.53
CA GLY A 6 -5.14 -21.61 -7.63
C GLY A 6 -4.79 -20.44 -6.72
N PHE A 7 -4.56 -20.72 -5.43
CA PHE A 7 -3.99 -19.76 -4.48
C PHE A 7 -2.64 -20.26 -4.00
N PHE A 8 -1.60 -19.46 -4.19
CA PHE A 8 -0.22 -19.80 -3.84
C PHE A 8 0.31 -18.83 -2.78
N THR A 9 1.05 -19.35 -1.81
CA THR A 9 1.68 -18.56 -0.76
C THR A 9 3.20 -18.57 -0.93
N ASN A 10 3.82 -17.40 -0.83
CA ASN A 10 5.27 -17.25 -0.78
C ASN A 10 5.66 -16.39 0.42
N THR A 11 6.67 -16.82 1.16
CA THR A 11 7.25 -16.05 2.26
C THR A 11 8.56 -15.45 1.79
N THR A 12 8.72 -14.14 1.93
CA THR A 12 9.96 -13.43 1.58
C THR A 12 11.02 -13.70 2.65
N GLY A 13 12.29 -13.82 2.26
CA GLY A 13 13.42 -14.02 3.16
C GLY A 13 13.77 -12.79 3.99
N GLN A 14 13.31 -11.61 3.56
CA GLN A 14 13.39 -10.36 4.31
C GLN A 14 12.00 -9.84 4.69
N PHE A 15 11.87 -9.40 5.94
CA PHE A 15 10.59 -9.10 6.60
C PHE A 15 10.13 -7.63 6.48
N MET A 16 11.07 -6.68 6.35
CA MET A 16 10.78 -5.24 6.16
C MET A 16 11.66 -4.68 5.03
N GLY A 17 11.07 -3.80 4.21
CA GLY A 17 11.79 -3.16 3.11
C GLY A 17 12.20 -4.12 2.00
N SER A 18 11.48 -5.24 1.81
CA SER A 18 11.77 -6.15 0.71
C SER A 18 11.67 -5.41 -0.63
N HIS A 19 12.79 -5.38 -1.35
CA HIS A 19 12.85 -4.79 -2.70
C HIS A 19 12.26 -5.70 -3.78
N SER A 20 11.81 -6.91 -3.41
CA SER A 20 11.30 -7.93 -4.32
C SER A 20 9.97 -8.50 -3.82
N ILE A 21 8.99 -8.58 -4.74
CA ILE A 21 7.66 -9.15 -4.50
C ILE A 21 7.74 -10.67 -4.36
N THR A 22 8.61 -11.32 -5.15
CA THR A 22 8.89 -12.75 -5.09
C THR A 22 10.36 -12.95 -5.45
N GLU A 23 11.14 -13.54 -4.55
CA GLU A 23 12.57 -13.85 -4.79
C GLU A 23 12.79 -14.76 -6.00
N SER A 24 11.77 -15.56 -6.36
CA SER A 24 11.82 -16.50 -7.49
C SER A 24 11.13 -15.99 -8.77
N HIS A 25 10.85 -14.69 -8.91
CA HIS A 25 10.21 -14.07 -10.10
C HIS A 25 8.84 -14.68 -10.53
N ILE A 26 8.14 -15.38 -9.63
CA ILE A 26 6.84 -16.02 -9.87
C ILE A 26 5.74 -14.99 -10.21
N SER A 27 5.93 -13.73 -9.80
CA SER A 27 5.04 -12.59 -10.08
C SER A 27 4.71 -12.35 -11.57
N THR A 28 5.58 -12.83 -12.47
CA THR A 28 5.41 -12.71 -13.92
C THR A 28 4.29 -13.61 -14.45
N ILE A 29 4.16 -14.81 -13.88
CA ILE A 29 3.21 -15.85 -14.29
C ILE A 29 1.85 -15.65 -13.60
N THR A 30 1.82 -15.09 -12.39
CA THR A 30 0.58 -14.87 -11.63
C THR A 30 -0.24 -13.70 -12.16
N ASP A 31 -1.56 -13.88 -12.25
CA ASP A 31 -2.50 -12.83 -12.68
C ASP A 31 -2.84 -11.85 -11.56
N THR A 32 -2.96 -12.33 -10.33
CA THR A 32 -3.25 -11.54 -9.13
C THR A 32 -2.15 -11.69 -8.10
N ILE A 33 -1.74 -10.58 -7.49
CA ILE A 33 -0.75 -10.53 -6.41
C ILE A 33 -1.36 -9.79 -5.24
N ILE A 34 -1.48 -10.48 -4.10
CA ILE A 34 -1.86 -9.87 -2.82
C ILE A 34 -0.58 -9.80 -1.98
N MET A 35 -0.24 -8.59 -1.53
CA MET A 35 0.95 -8.35 -0.73
C MET A 35 0.54 -8.08 0.72
N LEU A 36 1.18 -8.81 1.63
CA LEU A 36 1.08 -8.62 3.07
C LEU A 36 2.42 -8.12 3.57
N GLN A 37 2.43 -7.04 4.34
CA GLN A 37 3.65 -6.45 4.88
C GLN A 37 3.44 -5.96 6.31
N TYR A 38 4.54 -5.88 7.04
CA TYR A 38 4.55 -5.27 8.36
C TYR A 38 4.95 -3.80 8.27
N VAL A 39 4.34 -3.00 9.12
CA VAL A 39 4.56 -1.56 9.20
C VAL A 39 4.71 -1.19 10.67
N GLU A 40 5.83 -0.59 11.02
CA GLU A 40 6.07 -0.12 12.39
C GLU A 40 5.41 1.25 12.58
N ILE A 41 4.42 1.35 13.47
CA ILE A 41 3.74 2.61 13.78
C ILE A 41 3.79 2.83 15.27
N ARG A 42 4.46 3.91 15.69
CA ARG A 42 4.57 4.31 17.10
C ARG A 42 5.12 3.18 18.01
N GLY A 43 6.06 2.39 17.51
CA GLY A 43 6.64 1.26 18.25
C GLY A 43 5.78 0.00 18.26
N GLU A 44 4.67 -0.02 17.52
CA GLU A 44 3.81 -1.19 17.36
C GLU A 44 3.89 -1.76 15.94
N MET A 45 3.94 -3.08 15.85
CA MET A 45 3.95 -3.80 14.59
C MET A 45 2.51 -3.95 14.05
N SER A 46 2.16 -3.07 13.13
CA SER A 46 0.90 -3.14 12.37
C SER A 46 1.07 -4.00 11.12
N ARG A 47 -0.05 -4.49 10.59
CA ARG A 47 -0.06 -5.28 9.34
C ARG A 47 -0.79 -4.52 8.25
N ALA A 48 -0.29 -4.62 7.04
CA ALA A 48 -0.84 -3.97 5.87
C ALA A 48 -1.09 -4.96 4.74
N ILE A 49 -2.19 -4.76 4.03
CA ILE A 49 -2.61 -5.53 2.86
C ILE A 49 -2.78 -4.61 1.66
N ASN A 50 -2.35 -5.07 0.49
CA ASN A 50 -2.57 -4.38 -0.77
C ASN A 50 -2.72 -5.41 -1.91
N VAL A 51 -3.60 -5.11 -2.86
CA VAL A 51 -3.62 -5.80 -4.14
C VAL A 51 -2.60 -5.12 -5.04
N PHE A 52 -1.46 -5.78 -5.22
CA PHE A 52 -0.33 -5.19 -5.94
C PHE A 52 -0.54 -5.26 -7.46
N LYS A 53 -1.22 -6.32 -7.91
CA LYS A 53 -1.49 -6.59 -9.33
C LYS A 53 -2.78 -7.37 -9.43
N MET A 54 -3.60 -7.05 -10.43
CA MET A 54 -4.72 -7.86 -10.87
C MET A 54 -4.88 -7.67 -12.38
N ARG A 55 -4.80 -8.76 -13.16
CA ARG A 55 -5.12 -8.74 -14.59
C ARG A 55 -6.62 -8.94 -14.79
N GLY A 56 -7.22 -8.21 -15.73
CA GLY A 56 -8.63 -8.37 -16.10
C GLY A 56 -9.66 -7.71 -15.16
N SER A 57 -9.22 -6.99 -14.13
CA SER A 57 -10.11 -6.22 -13.25
C SER A 57 -9.42 -5.00 -12.67
N TRP A 58 -10.22 -3.99 -12.31
CA TRP A 58 -9.76 -2.91 -11.45
C TRP A 58 -9.54 -3.43 -10.03
N HIS A 59 -8.52 -2.91 -9.34
CA HIS A 59 -8.25 -3.23 -7.95
C HIS A 59 -7.90 -1.97 -7.17
N ASP A 60 -8.10 -2.04 -5.85
CA ASP A 60 -7.77 -0.95 -4.94
C ASP A 60 -6.26 -0.74 -4.87
N LYS A 61 -5.84 0.51 -5.08
CA LYS A 61 -4.44 0.95 -5.05
C LYS A 61 -3.98 1.34 -3.64
N GLY A 62 -4.90 1.39 -2.68
CA GLY A 62 -4.60 1.72 -1.28
C GLY A 62 -3.80 0.62 -0.58
N ILE A 63 -2.86 1.03 0.27
CA ILE A 63 -2.25 0.15 1.27
C ILE A 63 -3.09 0.27 2.53
N ARG A 64 -3.82 -0.79 2.88
CA ARG A 64 -4.78 -0.80 3.99
C ARG A 64 -4.21 -1.51 5.20
N GLU A 65 -4.48 -0.99 6.39
CA GLU A 65 -4.22 -1.71 7.62
C GLU A 65 -5.17 -2.91 7.72
N TYR A 66 -4.71 -4.02 8.29
CA TYR A 66 -5.62 -5.09 8.71
C TYR A 66 -5.23 -5.66 10.08
N SER A 67 -6.23 -6.09 10.83
CA SER A 67 -6.07 -6.81 12.10
C SER A 67 -6.57 -8.23 11.99
N ILE A 68 -5.99 -9.14 12.77
CA ILE A 68 -6.45 -10.53 12.86
C ILE A 68 -7.03 -10.71 14.25
N SER A 69 -8.31 -11.02 14.33
CA SER A 69 -9.03 -11.33 15.57
C SER A 69 -9.49 -12.79 15.57
N VAL A 70 -10.18 -13.21 16.62
CA VAL A 70 -10.82 -14.54 16.68
C VAL A 70 -11.86 -14.72 15.57
N ALA A 71 -12.45 -13.64 15.07
CA ALA A 71 -13.39 -13.66 13.95
C ALA A 71 -12.70 -13.71 12.57
N GLY A 72 -11.36 -13.62 12.52
CA GLY A 72 -10.58 -13.58 11.28
C GLY A 72 -10.01 -12.20 10.94
N PRO A 73 -9.59 -11.99 9.67
CA PRO A 73 -8.99 -10.75 9.23
C PRO A 73 -10.04 -9.65 9.02
N GLU A 74 -9.76 -8.46 9.54
CA GLU A 74 -10.55 -7.25 9.34
C GLU A 74 -9.68 -6.19 8.63
N ILE A 75 -10.10 -5.76 7.44
CA ILE A 75 -9.41 -4.73 6.66
C ILE A 75 -9.97 -3.36 7.03
N LYS A 76 -9.07 -2.44 7.41
CA LYS A 76 -9.38 -1.08 7.85
C LYS A 76 -9.02 -0.04 6.79
N ASP A 77 -8.88 1.21 7.23
CA ASP A 77 -8.46 2.34 6.43
C ASP A 77 -7.00 2.24 5.95
N SER A 78 -6.67 3.09 4.99
CA SER A 78 -5.30 3.23 4.50
C SER A 78 -4.46 4.18 5.35
N PHE A 79 -3.14 4.02 5.27
CA PHE A 79 -2.18 4.86 5.99
C PHE A 79 -1.99 6.25 5.35
N ARG A 80 -3.08 7.01 5.15
CA ARG A 80 -3.09 8.31 4.41
C ARG A 80 -2.12 9.36 4.95
N HIS A 81 -1.79 9.31 6.23
CA HIS A 81 -0.94 10.29 6.92
C HIS A 81 0.51 9.83 7.10
N TYR A 82 0.93 8.81 6.35
CA TYR A 82 2.25 8.22 6.45
C TYR A 82 2.86 8.06 5.07
N GLU A 83 4.13 8.41 4.96
CA GLU A 83 4.95 8.09 3.81
C GLU A 83 5.85 6.89 4.12
N ARG A 84 6.43 6.31 3.06
CA ARG A 84 7.38 5.18 3.17
C ARG A 84 6.78 3.92 3.83
N ILE A 85 5.49 3.66 3.62
CA ILE A 85 4.85 2.42 4.09
C ILE A 85 5.55 1.17 3.55
N ILE A 86 5.93 1.18 2.27
CA ILE A 86 6.58 0.05 1.59
C ILE A 86 7.95 -0.28 2.20
N SER A 87 8.65 0.70 2.79
CA SER A 87 9.94 0.41 3.45
C SER A 87 9.78 -0.23 4.84
N GLY A 88 8.56 -0.38 5.35
CA GLY A 88 8.26 -0.94 6.68
C GLY A 88 8.42 0.04 7.84
N SER A 89 9.26 1.08 7.69
CA SER A 89 9.47 2.15 8.68
C SER A 89 8.89 3.48 8.15
N PRO A 90 7.59 3.73 8.37
CA PRO A 90 6.91 4.89 7.83
C PRO A 90 7.27 6.17 8.58
N THR A 91 7.19 7.30 7.89
CA THR A 91 7.33 8.63 8.49
C THR A 91 5.97 9.32 8.48
N ARG A 92 5.52 9.82 9.64
CA ARG A 92 4.27 10.56 9.73
C ARG A 92 4.43 11.90 9.03
N ILE A 93 3.56 12.17 8.08
CA ILE A 93 3.43 13.49 7.46
C ILE A 93 2.28 14.24 8.14
N THR A 94 2.54 15.48 8.55
CA THR A 94 1.48 16.41 8.90
C THR A 94 1.00 17.05 7.62
N VAL A 95 -0.14 16.60 7.11
CA VAL A 95 -0.87 17.37 6.10
C VAL A 95 -1.50 18.55 6.84
N ASP A 96 -0.76 19.66 6.92
CA ASP A 96 -1.33 20.91 7.37
C ASP A 96 -2.25 21.42 6.25
N GLU A 97 -3.55 21.34 6.46
CA GLU A 97 -4.57 21.76 5.48
C GLU A 97 -4.31 23.21 5.01
N LYS A 98 -3.76 24.07 5.89
CA LYS A 98 -3.29 25.42 5.53
C LYS A 98 -2.16 25.42 4.51
N THR A 99 -1.21 24.50 4.63
CA THR A 99 -0.09 24.34 3.70
C THR A 99 -0.56 23.82 2.33
N GLU A 100 -1.57 22.96 2.29
CA GLU A 100 -2.13 22.45 1.03
C GLU A 100 -3.03 23.48 0.33
N LEU A 101 -3.88 24.17 1.09
CA LEU A 101 -4.67 25.31 0.61
C LEU A 101 -3.77 26.44 0.07
N SER A 102 -2.67 26.76 0.75
CA SER A 102 -1.73 27.78 0.28
C SER A 102 -0.94 27.36 -0.97
N ARG A 103 -0.62 26.06 -1.14
CA ARG A 103 -0.03 25.54 -2.40
C ARG A 103 -1.01 25.67 -3.57
N ILE A 104 -2.28 25.29 -3.37
CA ILE A 104 -3.32 25.40 -4.40
C ILE A 104 -3.54 26.86 -4.77
N MET A 105 -3.68 27.76 -3.78
CA MET A 105 -3.85 29.19 -4.03
C MET A 105 -2.66 29.83 -4.74
N ARG A 106 -1.43 29.38 -4.46
CA ARG A 106 -0.23 29.86 -5.18
C ARG A 106 -0.29 29.46 -6.66
N GLY A 107 -0.61 28.21 -6.97
CA GLY A 107 -0.71 27.73 -8.35
C GLY A 107 -1.84 28.39 -9.15
N VAL A 108 -2.94 28.79 -8.50
CA VAL A 108 -4.01 29.58 -9.13
C VAL A 108 -3.53 31.00 -9.42
N LYS A 109 -2.84 31.65 -8.48
CA LYS A 109 -2.33 33.02 -8.61
C LYS A 109 -1.27 33.16 -9.71
N GLU A 110 -0.42 32.15 -9.89
CA GLU A 110 0.55 32.10 -10.99
C GLU A 110 -0.15 32.07 -12.36
N LYS A 111 -1.23 31.28 -12.51
CA LYS A 111 -2.04 31.26 -13.75
C LYS A 111 -2.83 32.54 -14.01
N THR A 112 -3.22 33.28 -12.97
CA THR A 112 -3.99 34.53 -13.14
C THR A 112 -3.10 35.72 -13.51
N ASN A 113 -1.78 35.60 -13.37
CA ASN A 113 -0.83 36.66 -13.70
C ASN A 113 -0.18 36.48 -15.09
N GLU A 114 -0.47 35.38 -15.79
CA GLU A 114 0.00 35.09 -17.15
C GLU A 114 -1.08 35.34 -18.25
N GLU A 115 -2.27 35.82 -17.85
CA GLU A 115 -3.31 36.39 -18.74
C GLU A 115 -3.37 37.92 -18.61
#